data_AF-A0A6N2VD90-F1
#
_entry.id   AF-A0A6N2VD90-F1
#
_cell.length_a   1.000
_cell.length_b   1.000
_cell.length_c   1.000
_cell.angle_alpha   90.00
_cell.angle_beta   90.00
_cell.angle_gamma   90.00
#
_symmetry.space_group_name_H-M   'P 1'
#
loop_
_entity.id
_entity.type
_entity.pdbx_description
1 polymer ?
#
loop_
_entity_poly.entity_id
_entity_poly.type
_entity_poly.pdbx_seq_one_letter_code
_entity_poly.pdbx_strand_id
1 'polypeptide(L)'
;MLEDDDVTKQAGIIPYLLSDRTPHDEKHLSIRTFSDAQKRRVYEKQQHKCPCCQKNGIDTEYAFEEMEGDHIIPWSKGGRTVEDNLQMLCKKCNNDKGNR
;
A
#
# COMPACT_ATOMS: atom_id res chain seq x y z
N MET A 1 18.90 -1.71 30.77
CA MET A 1 17.48 -1.83 30.37
C MET A 1 17.13 -0.49 29.76
N LEU A 2 16.63 -0.50 28.51
CA LEU A 2 16.41 0.62 27.58
C LEU A 2 17.66 1.19 26.91
N GLU A 3 17.83 0.87 25.62
CA GLU A 3 18.39 1.80 24.62
C GLU A 3 17.56 1.61 23.33
N ASP A 4 16.73 2.63 23.06
CA ASP A 4 16.16 2.97 21.76
C ASP A 4 17.27 3.07 20.70
N ASP A 5 17.00 2.69 19.46
CA ASP A 5 17.64 3.39 18.35
C ASP A 5 16.68 3.53 17.16
N ASP A 6 16.52 4.79 16.79
CA ASP A 6 15.60 5.35 15.83
C ASP A 6 16.11 5.17 14.38
N VAL A 7 15.14 5.20 13.49
CA VAL A 7 15.13 5.15 12.03
C VAL A 7 16.40 5.66 11.31
N THR A 8 16.85 4.94 10.27
CA THR A 8 17.04 5.44 8.88
C THR A 8 17.88 4.48 8.02
N LYS A 9 17.39 4.12 6.83
CA LYS A 9 18.18 4.16 5.57
C LYS A 9 17.39 3.75 4.31
N GLN A 10 17.58 4.57 3.28
CA GLN A 10 17.15 4.45 1.88
C GLN A 10 17.54 3.10 1.23
N ALA A 11 16.64 2.53 0.44
CA ALA A 11 17.00 1.85 -0.80
C ALA A 11 15.82 1.94 -1.78
N GLY A 12 16.06 2.61 -2.91
CA GLY A 12 15.06 2.88 -3.93
C GLY A 12 14.53 1.60 -4.60
N ILE A 13 13.22 1.60 -4.78
CA ILE A 13 12.48 1.15 -5.97
C ILE A 13 12.94 -0.21 -6.53
N ILE A 14 12.30 -1.28 -6.05
CA ILE A 14 12.33 -2.58 -6.70
C ILE A 14 11.40 -2.54 -7.93
N PRO A 15 11.90 -2.71 -9.16
CA PRO A 15 11.04 -2.89 -10.32
C PRO A 15 10.34 -4.25 -10.24
N TYR A 16 9.02 -4.22 -10.13
CA TYR A 16 8.16 -5.40 -10.18
C TYR A 16 8.15 -5.97 -11.61
N LEU A 17 9.09 -6.86 -11.88
CA LEU A 17 9.16 -7.64 -13.13
C LEU A 17 9.18 -9.12 -12.78
N LEU A 18 8.09 -9.61 -12.20
CA LEU A 18 7.86 -11.04 -12.00
C LEU A 18 6.40 -11.35 -12.32
N SER A 19 6.18 -11.54 -13.61
CA SER A 19 5.16 -12.41 -14.20
C SER A 19 5.09 -13.76 -13.45
N ASP A 20 3.91 -14.36 -13.47
CA ASP A 20 3.63 -15.74 -13.05
C ASP A 20 3.79 -16.04 -11.55
N ARG A 21 2.74 -15.80 -10.74
CA ARG A 21 2.58 -16.54 -9.48
C ARG A 21 1.15 -17.04 -9.27
N THR A 22 1.14 -18.35 -9.06
CA THR A 22 0.04 -19.29 -8.90
C THR A 22 -0.83 -19.00 -7.66
N PRO A 23 -2.11 -19.37 -7.68
CA PRO A 23 -3.09 -19.03 -6.64
C PRO A 23 -3.06 -19.95 -5.39
N HIS A 24 -1.90 -20.39 -4.89
CA HIS A 24 -1.86 -21.41 -3.83
C HIS A 24 -0.85 -21.24 -2.68
N ASP A 25 -0.14 -20.11 -2.58
CA ASP A 25 0.85 -19.89 -1.51
C ASP A 25 0.41 -18.80 -0.50
N GLU A 26 -0.87 -18.83 -0.11
CA GLU A 26 -1.45 -17.90 0.88
C GLU A 26 -1.15 -18.29 2.34
N LYS A 27 -0.26 -19.26 2.58
CA LYS A 27 0.01 -19.78 3.93
C LYS A 27 1.43 -19.47 4.38
N HIS A 28 1.51 -18.50 5.31
CA HIS A 28 2.58 -18.36 6.30
C HIS A 28 3.89 -17.68 5.86
N LEU A 29 3.83 -16.55 5.16
CA LEU A 29 4.87 -15.54 5.32
C LEU A 29 4.25 -14.27 5.89
N SER A 30 4.88 -13.70 6.91
CA SER A 30 4.59 -12.37 7.49
C SER A 30 4.84 -11.22 6.50
N ILE A 31 4.44 -11.41 5.25
CA ILE A 31 4.52 -10.44 4.18
C ILE A 31 3.40 -9.43 4.46
N ARG A 32 3.80 -8.27 4.96
CA ARG A 32 2.94 -7.08 5.12
C ARG A 32 2.61 -6.43 3.77
N THR A 33 2.70 -7.17 2.67
CA THR A 33 2.60 -6.66 1.31
C THR A 33 1.38 -7.27 0.65
N PHE A 34 0.51 -6.41 0.13
CA PHE A 34 -0.65 -6.82 -0.63
C PHE A 34 -0.26 -7.40 -1.99
N SER A 35 -0.98 -8.43 -2.44
CA SER A 35 -0.79 -9.00 -3.77
C SER A 35 -1.23 -8.01 -4.84
N ASP A 36 -0.59 -8.06 -6.00
CA ASP A 36 -0.90 -7.17 -7.13
C ASP A 36 -2.36 -7.28 -7.59
N ALA A 37 -2.93 -8.49 -7.52
CA ALA A 37 -4.35 -8.74 -7.80
C ALA A 37 -5.29 -7.99 -6.84
N GLN A 38 -4.97 -7.94 -5.55
CA GLN A 38 -5.74 -7.20 -4.55
C GLN A 38 -5.65 -5.70 -4.81
N LYS A 39 -4.44 -5.20 -5.10
CA LYS A 39 -4.21 -3.80 -5.47
C LYS A 39 -5.01 -3.40 -6.70
N ARG A 40 -4.99 -4.21 -7.77
CA ARG A 40 -5.79 -3.96 -8.99
C ARG A 40 -7.29 -3.89 -8.70
N ARG A 41 -7.83 -4.85 -7.93
CA ARG A 41 -9.25 -4.84 -7.55
C ARG A 41 -9.64 -3.57 -6.81
N VAL A 42 -8.82 -3.15 -5.85
CA VAL A 42 -9.10 -1.96 -5.03
C VAL A 42 -8.87 -0.68 -5.85
N TYR A 43 -7.89 -0.68 -6.75
CA TYR A 43 -7.62 0.39 -7.72
C TYR A 43 -8.81 0.63 -8.66
N GLU A 44 -9.36 -0.43 -9.25
CA GLU A 44 -10.56 -0.35 -10.11
C GLU A 44 -11.80 0.07 -9.30
N LYS A 45 -11.98 -0.48 -8.09
CA LYS A 45 -13.07 -0.07 -7.19
C LYS A 45 -13.02 1.41 -6.80
N GLN A 46 -11.83 1.96 -6.64
CA GLN A 46 -11.62 3.38 -6.36
C GLN A 46 -11.62 4.25 -7.63
N GLN A 47 -11.92 3.68 -8.79
CA GLN A 47 -11.95 4.38 -10.08
C GLN A 47 -10.64 5.12 -10.38
N HIS A 48 -9.50 4.53 -10.02
CA HIS A 48 -8.17 5.11 -10.21
C HIS A 48 -7.94 6.41 -9.40
N LYS A 49 -8.79 6.68 -8.41
CA LYS A 49 -8.72 7.89 -7.58
C LYS A 49 -8.19 7.56 -6.19
N CYS A 50 -7.35 8.45 -5.68
CA CYS A 50 -6.86 8.35 -4.31
C CYS A 50 -7.96 8.86 -3.35
N PRO A 51 -8.40 8.09 -2.34
CA PRO A 51 -9.43 8.51 -1.39
C PRO A 51 -8.96 9.70 -0.54
N CYS A 52 -7.65 9.84 -0.32
CA CYS A 52 -7.08 11.01 0.33
C CYS A 52 -7.17 12.25 -0.57
N CYS A 53 -6.85 12.14 -1.87
CA CYS A 53 -7.04 13.24 -2.82
C CYS A 53 -8.50 13.66 -2.93
N GLN A 54 -9.41 12.69 -3.01
CA GLN A 54 -10.85 12.96 -3.09
C GLN A 54 -11.34 13.69 -1.83
N LYS A 55 -10.84 13.33 -0.64
CA LYS A 55 -11.11 14.09 0.60
C LYS A 55 -10.56 15.51 0.58
N ASN A 56 -9.47 15.75 -0.15
CA ASN A 56 -8.90 17.08 -0.37
C ASN A 56 -9.56 17.85 -1.53
N GLY A 57 -10.60 17.31 -2.17
CA GLY A 57 -11.26 17.93 -3.32
C GLY A 57 -10.50 17.81 -4.64
N ILE A 58 -9.53 16.90 -4.71
CA ILE A 58 -8.73 16.63 -5.91
C ILE A 58 -9.32 15.40 -6.62
N ASP A 59 -10.00 15.64 -7.74
CA ASP A 59 -10.49 14.59 -8.63
C ASP A 59 -9.44 14.33 -9.73
N THR A 60 -8.42 13.55 -9.40
CA THR A 60 -7.36 13.19 -10.34
C THR A 60 -7.24 11.68 -10.38
N GLU A 61 -7.23 11.14 -11.60
CA GLU A 61 -6.94 9.74 -11.85
C GLU A 61 -5.42 9.55 -11.85
N TYR A 62 -4.96 8.54 -11.13
CA TYR A 62 -3.55 8.19 -11.04
C TYR A 62 -3.32 6.86 -11.74
N ALA A 63 -2.19 6.70 -12.42
CA ALA A 63 -1.82 5.39 -12.96
C ALA A 63 -1.54 4.39 -11.83
N PHE A 64 -1.76 3.10 -12.08
CA PHE A 64 -1.50 2.03 -11.11
C PHE A 64 -0.04 2.08 -10.58
N GLU A 65 0.92 2.41 -11.44
CA GLU A 65 2.35 2.57 -11.08
C GLU A 65 2.65 3.79 -10.18
N GLU A 66 1.71 4.75 -10.15
CA GLU A 66 1.76 5.94 -9.29
C GLU A 66 0.96 5.78 -8.00
N MET A 67 0.27 4.65 -7.84
CA MET A 67 -0.49 4.31 -6.65
C MET A 67 0.16 3.16 -5.88
N GLU A 68 0.11 3.26 -4.57
CA GLU A 68 0.61 2.24 -3.65
C GLU A 68 -0.51 1.74 -2.76
N GLY A 69 -0.50 0.44 -2.51
CA GLY A 69 -1.43 -0.21 -1.59
C GLY A 69 -0.97 0.01 -0.16
N ASP A 70 -1.77 0.73 0.62
CA ASP A 70 -1.53 1.08 2.01
C ASP A 70 -2.61 0.48 2.91
N HIS A 71 -2.25 0.22 4.17
CA HIS A 71 -3.20 -0.28 5.16
C HIS A 71 -4.06 0.87 5.72
N ILE A 72 -5.39 0.74 5.61
CA ILE A 72 -6.35 1.68 6.20
C ILE A 72 -6.14 1.75 7.72
N ILE A 73 -6.12 0.59 8.36
CA ILE A 73 -5.77 0.39 9.76
C ILE A 73 -4.31 -0.09 9.79
N PRO A 74 -3.40 0.66 10.41
CA PRO A 74 -1.99 0.26 10.48
C PRO A 74 -1.85 -1.06 11.26
N TRP A 75 -0.88 -1.86 10.87
CA TRP A 75 -0.60 -3.16 11.50
C TRP A 75 -0.38 -3.03 13.02
N SER A 76 0.25 -1.95 13.48
CA SER A 76 0.45 -1.64 14.91
C SER A 76 -0.86 -1.54 15.71
N LYS A 77 -1.98 -1.19 15.07
CA LYS A 77 -3.32 -1.13 15.68
C LYS A 77 -4.14 -2.42 15.47
N GLY A 78 -3.50 -3.51 15.04
CA GLY A 78 -4.17 -4.78 14.73
C GLY A 78 -4.74 -4.87 13.31
N GLY A 79 -4.34 -3.96 12.41
CA GLY A 79 -4.73 -4.01 11.01
C GLY A 79 -4.23 -5.27 10.31
N ARG A 80 -5.14 -6.04 9.70
CA ARG A 80 -4.81 -7.25 8.94
C ARG A 80 -4.48 -6.91 7.50
N THR A 81 -3.63 -7.68 6.83
CA THR A 81 -3.36 -7.54 5.39
C THR A 81 -4.47 -8.23 4.60
N VAL A 82 -5.63 -7.57 4.49
CA VAL A 82 -6.82 -8.07 3.79
C VAL A 82 -7.31 -7.02 2.80
N GLU A 83 -8.02 -7.43 1.74
CA GLU A 83 -8.58 -6.51 0.71
C GLU A 83 -9.45 -5.41 1.34
N ASP A 84 -10.14 -5.69 2.44
CA ASP A 84 -10.97 -4.73 3.18
C ASP A 84 -10.14 -3.65 3.89
N ASN A 85 -8.91 -3.98 4.30
CA ASN A 85 -7.97 -3.07 4.95
C ASN A 85 -6.95 -2.48 3.97
N LEU A 86 -7.14 -2.68 2.68
CA LEU A 86 -6.31 -2.15 1.60
C LEU A 86 -6.96 -0.88 1.04
N GLN A 87 -6.19 0.19 0.94
CA GLN A 87 -6.54 1.38 0.16
C GLN A 87 -5.42 1.70 -0.82
N MET A 88 -5.77 2.22 -2.01
CA MET A 88 -4.75 2.69 -2.95
C MET A 88 -4.56 4.18 -2.72
N LEU A 89 -3.35 4.58 -2.35
CA LEU A 89 -2.98 5.98 -2.18
C LEU A 89 -2.03 6.37 -3.30
N CYS A 90 -2.15 7.60 -3.82
CA CYS A 90 -1.12 8.12 -4.72
C CYS A 90 0.20 8.30 -3.95
N LYS A 91 1.34 8.22 -4.64
CA LYS A 91 2.69 8.42 -4.05
C LYS A 91 2.76 9.67 -3.17
N LYS A 92 2.09 10.76 -3.55
CA LYS A 92 2.05 12.00 -2.78
C LYS A 92 1.35 11.84 -1.43
N CYS A 93 0.15 11.26 -1.40
CA CYS A 93 -0.58 11.03 -0.16
C CYS A 93 0.07 9.93 0.68
N ASN A 94 0.65 8.91 0.05
CA ASN A 94 1.40 7.86 0.74
C ASN A 94 2.65 8.44 1.42
N ASN A 95 3.39 9.33 0.75
CA ASN A 95 4.53 10.02 1.30
C ASN A 95 4.15 10.96 2.46
N ASP A 96 3.06 11.72 2.31
CA ASP A 96 2.52 12.58 3.37
C ASP A 96 2.10 11.77 4.61
N LYS A 97 1.48 10.60 4.40
CA LYS A 97 1.09 9.67 5.47
C LYS A 97 2.29 9.02 6.16
N GLY A 98 3.35 8.68 5.42
CA GLY A 98 4.55 8.06 5.97
C GLY A 98 5.44 9.03 6.77
N ASN A 99 5.25 10.33 6.61
CA ASN A 99 5.99 11.36 7.33
C ASN A 99 5.31 11.79 8.65
N ARG A 100 4.39 10.97 9.17
CA ARG A 100 3.57 11.28 10.35
C ARG A 100 3.33 10.05 11.21
#